data_AF-A0A0F0GPL3-F1
#
_entry.id   AF-A0A0F0GPL3-F1
#
_cell.length_a   1.000
_cell.length_b   1.000
_cell.length_c   1.000
_cell.angle_alpha   90.00
_cell.angle_beta   90.00
_cell.angle_gamma   90.00
#
_symmetry.space_group_name_H-M   'P 1'
#
loop_
_entity.id
_entity.type
_entity.pdbx_description
1 polymer ?
#
loop_
_entity_poly.entity_id
_entity_poly.type
_entity_poly.pdbx_seq_one_letter_code
_entity_poly.pdbx_strand_id
1 'polypeptide(L)' 'VRGEITAVVAGAPPAAPKEYGPAQLAELVAVREEAGERRKEAIAAVAAELGLPKREAFDAVVAAKHGA' A
#
# COMPACT_ATOMS: atom_id res chain seq x y z
N VAL A 1 -26.35 33.37 6.12
CA VAL A 1 -24.99 33.62 6.68
C VAL A 1 -24.15 32.38 6.44
N ARG A 2 -22.93 32.47 5.89
CA ARG A 2 -21.98 31.36 5.79
C ARG A 2 -20.82 31.68 6.74
N GLY A 3 -20.67 30.91 7.82
CA GLY A 3 -19.59 31.08 8.79
C GLY A 3 -18.30 30.42 8.30
N GLU A 4 -17.15 31.02 8.59
CA GLU A 4 -15.85 30.37 8.37
C GLU A 4 -15.65 29.20 9.33
N ILE A 5 -15.02 28.13 8.82
CA ILE A 5 -14.60 26.99 9.61
C ILE A 5 -13.08 26.95 9.57
N THR A 6 -12.45 27.07 10.74
CA THR A 6 -11.01 26.90 10.88
C THR A 6 -10.72 25.49 11.37
N ALA A 7 -10.13 24.67 10.50
CA ALA A 7 -9.63 23.35 10.87
C ALA A 7 -8.16 23.47 11.32
N VAL A 8 -7.90 23.17 12.60
CA VAL A 8 -6.54 23.11 13.13
C VAL A 8 -6.08 21.66 13.11
N VAL A 9 -5.04 21.37 12.32
CA VAL A 9 -4.39 20.05 12.28
C VAL A 9 -3.13 20.13 13.11
N ALA A 10 -3.07 19.36 14.20
CA ALA A 10 -1.84 19.20 14.96
C ALA A 10 -0.75 18.57 14.07
N GLY A 11 0.53 18.94 14.30
CA GLY A 11 1.64 18.34 13.58
C GLY A 11 1.61 16.81 13.73
N ALA A 12 1.65 16.10 12.60
CA ALA A 12 1.67 14.64 12.63
C ALA A 12 2.90 14.17 13.41
N PRO A 13 2.75 13.26 14.40
CA PRO A 13 3.91 12.60 14.97
C PRO A 13 4.70 11.94 13.82
N PRO A 14 6.04 11.84 13.94
CA PRO A 14 6.84 11.17 12.91
C PRO A 14 6.18 9.83 12.63
N ALA A 15 5.77 9.63 11.38
CA ALA A 15 5.07 8.43 10.99
C ALA A 15 5.94 7.25 11.41
N ALA A 16 5.41 6.39 12.28
CA ALA A 16 6.01 5.09 12.50
C ALA A 16 6.26 4.47 11.11
N PRO A 17 7.35 3.70 10.92
CA PRO A 17 7.55 2.95 9.69
C PRO A 17 6.22 2.29 9.35
N LYS A 18 5.64 2.67 8.22
CA LYS A 18 4.28 2.27 7.89
C LYS A 18 4.37 0.78 7.59
N GLU A 19 4.08 -0.05 8.59
CA GLU A 19 4.07 -1.50 8.43
C GLU A 19 2.89 -1.83 7.51
N TYR A 20 3.20 -2.20 6.27
CA TYR A 20 2.19 -2.63 5.32
C TYR A 20 1.85 -4.08 5.63
N GLY A 21 0.64 -4.31 6.11
CA GLY A 21 0.14 -5.66 6.31
C GLY A 21 -0.02 -6.40 4.96
N PRO A 22 -0.07 -7.75 4.96
CA PRO A 22 -0.21 -8.54 3.74
C PRO A 22 -1.41 -8.13 2.87
N ALA A 23 -2.54 -7.79 3.48
CA ALA A 23 -3.73 -7.35 2.74
C ALA A 23 -3.48 -6.02 1.98
N GLN A 24 -2.80 -5.07 2.62
CA GLN A 24 -2.48 -3.77 2.02
C GLN A 24 -1.46 -3.93 0.89
N LEU A 25 -0.47 -4.80 1.06
CA LEU A 25 0.49 -5.12 0.00
C LEU A 25 -0.21 -5.75 -1.22
N ALA A 26 -1.13 -6.69 -0.99
CA ALA A 26 -1.88 -7.31 -2.07
C ALA A 26 -2.79 -6.30 -2.81
N GLU A 27 -3.44 -5.39 -2.08
CA GLU A 27 -4.26 -4.32 -2.65
C GLU A 27 -3.43 -3.35 -3.52
N LEU A 28 -2.27 -2.92 -3.03
CA LEU A 28 -1.35 -2.06 -3.80
C LEU A 28 -0.85 -2.72 -5.09
N VAL A 29 -0.63 -4.04 -5.06
CA VAL A 29 -0.30 -4.79 -6.27
C VAL A 29 -1.51 -4.86 -7.20
N ALA A 30 -2.71 -5.15 -6.69
CA ALA A 30 -3.93 -5.23 -7.48
C ALA A 30 -4.23 -3.92 -8.23
N VAL A 31 -4.08 -2.77 -7.58
CA VAL A 31 -4.25 -1.46 -8.23
C VAL A 31 -3.32 -1.29 -9.44
N ARG A 32 -2.08 -1.76 -9.35
CA ARG A 32 -1.13 -1.73 -10.47
C ARG A 32 -1.47 -2.75 -11.56
N GLU A 33 -1.92 -3.94 -11.19
CA GLU A 33 -2.41 -4.93 -12.15
C GLU A 33 -3.62 -4.41 -12.94
N GLU A 34 -4.55 -3.73 -12.26
CA GLU A 34 -5.71 -3.07 -12.88
C GLU A 34 -5.30 -1.93 -13.82
N ALA A 35 -4.21 -1.23 -13.51
CA ALA A 35 -3.59 -0.25 -14.41
C ALA A 35 -2.90 -0.88 -15.64
N GLY A 36 -2.90 -2.22 -15.75
CA GLY A 36 -2.35 -2.97 -16.88
C GLY A 36 -0.90 -3.43 -16.69
N GLU A 37 -0.29 -3.20 -15.52
CA GLU A 37 1.03 -3.74 -15.23
C GLU A 37 0.98 -5.26 -15.07
N ARG A 38 2.03 -5.96 -15.53
CA ARG A 38 2.12 -7.40 -15.28
C ARG A 38 2.35 -7.64 -13.80
N ARG A 39 1.67 -8.63 -13.20
CA ARG A 39 1.83 -9.06 -11.80
C ARG A 39 3.26 -9.01 -11.26
N LYS A 40 4.21 -9.59 -12.01
CA LYS A 40 5.62 -9.65 -11.60
C LYS A 40 6.27 -8.27 -11.50
N GLU A 41 5.90 -7.35 -12.38
CA GLU A 41 6.38 -5.96 -12.41
C GLU A 41 5.70 -5.16 -11.29
N ALA A 42 4.38 -5.30 -11.13
CA ALA A 42 3.63 -4.68 -10.05
C ALA A 42 4.19 -5.04 -8.66
N ILE A 43 4.45 -6.33 -8.41
CA ILE A 43 5.08 -6.81 -7.16
C ILE A 43 6.47 -6.20 -6.96
N ALA A 44 7.27 -6.10 -8.03
CA ALA A 44 8.60 -5.52 -7.96
C ALA A 44 8.56 -4.02 -7.68
N ALA A 45 7.62 -3.31 -8.29
CA ALA A 45 7.41 -1.88 -8.11
C ALA A 45 6.95 -1.58 -6.68
N VAL A 46 5.96 -2.32 -6.16
CA VAL A 46 5.49 -2.18 -4.76
C VAL A 46 6.62 -2.42 -3.77
N ALA A 47 7.38 -3.51 -3.93
CA ALA A 47 8.50 -3.80 -3.04
C ALA A 47 9.57 -2.71 -3.07
N ALA A 48 9.91 -2.19 -4.26
CA ALA A 48 10.89 -1.12 -4.41
C ALA A 48 10.40 0.21 -3.82
N GLU A 49 9.15 0.58 -4.05
CA GLU A 49 8.55 1.82 -3.54
C GLU A 49 8.48 1.86 -2.02
N LEU A 50 8.22 0.70 -1.41
CA LEU A 50 8.11 0.55 0.03
C LEU A 50 9.43 0.17 0.72
N GLY A 51 10.49 -0.08 -0.05
CA GLY A 51 11.77 -0.54 0.48
C GLY A 51 11.71 -1.93 1.12
N LEU A 52 10.75 -2.75 0.73
CA LEU A 52 10.52 -4.09 1.28
C LEU A 52 11.22 -5.18 0.45
N PRO A 53 11.55 -6.34 1.05
CA PRO A 53 11.97 -7.51 0.30
C PRO A 53 10.89 -7.93 -0.71
N LYS A 54 11.29 -8.21 -1.96
CA LYS A 54 10.36 -8.68 -3.01
C LYS A 54 9.55 -9.92 -2.59
N ARG A 55 10.12 -10.76 -1.73
CA ARG A 55 9.45 -11.94 -1.18
C ARG A 55 8.22 -11.58 -0.37
N GLU A 56 8.26 -10.50 0.41
CA GLU A 56 7.17 -10.08 1.29
C GLU A 56 5.94 -9.65 0.49
N ALA A 57 6.13 -8.82 -0.54
CA ALA A 57 5.06 -8.43 -1.46
C ALA A 57 4.50 -9.62 -2.25
N PHE A 58 5.35 -10.58 -2.63
CA PHE A 58 4.90 -11.80 -3.29
C PHE A 58 4.07 -12.68 -2.36
N ASP A 59 4.55 -12.95 -1.15
CA ASP A 59 3.88 -13.79 -0.16
C ASP A 59 2.53 -13.18 0.23
N ALA A 60 2.45 -11.84 0.33
CA ALA A 60 1.21 -11.12 0.54
C ALA A 60 0.16 -11.37 -0.56
N VAL A 61 0.56 -11.26 -1.84
CA VAL A 61 -0.34 -11.54 -2.98
C VAL A 61 -0.77 -13.00 -3.00
N VAL A 62 0.14 -13.93 -2.69
CA VAL A 62 -0.17 -15.36 -2.60
C VAL A 62 -1.15 -15.64 -1.46
N ALA A 63 -0.89 -15.09 -0.27
CA ALA A 63 -1.76 -15.23 0.89
C ALA A 63 -3.17 -14.68 0.63
N ALA A 64 -3.28 -13.52 -0.03
CA ALA A 64 -4.57 -12.94 -0.42
C ALA A 64 -5.37 -13.85 -1.37
N LYS A 65 -4.68 -14.58 -2.27
CA LYS A 65 -5.33 -15.53 -3.19
C LYS A 65 -5.76 -16.83 -2.52
N HIS A 66 -5.10 -17.24 -1.44
CA HIS A 66 -5.42 -18.48 -0.70
C HIS A 66 -6.38 -18.27 0.47
N GLY A 67 -6.53 -17.03 0.95
CA GLY A 67 -7.44 -16.67 2.04
C GLY A 67 -8.81 -16.15 1.60
N ALA A 68 -9.10 -16.13 0.30
CA ALA A 68 -10.37 -15.68 -0.30
C ALA A 68 -11.26 -16.86 -0.74
#